data_AF-A0A8J6ZMQ0-F1
#
_entry.id   AF-A0A8J6ZMQ0-F1
#
_cell.length_a   1.000
_cell.length_b   1.000
_cell.length_c   1.000
_cell.angle_alpha   90.00
_cell.angle_beta   90.00
_cell.angle_gamma   90.00
#
_symmetry.space_group_name_H-M   'P 1'
#
loop_
_entity.id
_entity.type
_entity.pdbx_description
1 polymer ?
#
loop_
_entity_poly.entity_id
_entity_poly.type
_entity_poly.pdbx_seq_one_letter_code
_entity_poly.pdbx_strand_id
1 'polypeptide(L)'
;MTIVNVLKKLSIASPFILTTALVSVPSVYASEAIQSFAGGSNFPAFNGTNQTIGWSFTANENLSVTALGFYDQTLANPLSQSHLVGLWTSDGNLLASTTVQTTSPLTGSFRYQDITSVNLLAGMSYVIGAAITSPFSDIYTVPGFVNTAPEITLTGSARNGSSQGFSFPSTLTAGNGRIGPNFKFDVVTQAVPEPASLIGILGLGAFGITSLRKRKQLVAE
;
A
#
# COMPACT_ATOMS: atom_id res chain seq x y z
N MET A 1 51.74 -64.95 -24.12
CA MET A 1 50.49 -65.36 -23.45
C MET A 1 49.92 -64.10 -22.82
N THR A 2 48.77 -63.49 -23.16
CA THR A 2 47.73 -63.72 -24.16
C THR A 2 46.94 -62.39 -24.28
N ILE A 3 46.67 -61.99 -25.53
CA ILE A 3 45.58 -61.19 -26.14
C ILE A 3 44.44 -60.67 -25.22
N VAL A 4 43.92 -59.46 -25.55
CA VAL A 4 42.49 -59.00 -25.67
C VAL A 4 42.30 -57.59 -25.03
N ASN A 5 42.20 -56.49 -25.81
CA ASN A 5 40.98 -55.77 -26.30
C ASN A 5 40.03 -55.29 -25.17
N VAL A 6 39.58 -54.02 -25.07
CA VAL A 6 38.35 -53.48 -25.70
C VAL A 6 38.16 -51.97 -25.35
N LEU A 7 38.03 -51.15 -26.42
CA LEU A 7 37.14 -49.99 -26.70
C LEU A 7 36.77 -48.86 -25.69
N LYS A 8 37.06 -47.63 -26.14
CA LYS A 8 36.21 -46.42 -26.29
C LYS A 8 35.24 -46.02 -25.15
N LYS A 9 35.40 -44.81 -24.60
CA LYS A 9 34.74 -43.57 -25.06
C LYS A 9 35.11 -42.39 -24.15
N LEU A 10 35.60 -41.32 -24.79
CA LEU A 10 35.72 -39.97 -24.25
C LEU A 10 34.32 -39.51 -23.76
N SER A 11 34.12 -39.37 -22.46
CA SER A 11 32.90 -38.73 -21.93
C SER A 11 33.23 -37.28 -21.59
N ILE A 12 32.79 -36.39 -22.48
CA ILE A 12 32.83 -34.95 -22.31
C ILE A 12 31.83 -34.61 -21.20
N ALA A 13 32.33 -34.29 -20.02
CA ALA A 13 31.52 -33.77 -18.93
C ALA A 13 31.07 -32.35 -19.30
N SER A 14 29.79 -32.20 -19.64
CA SER A 14 29.13 -30.93 -19.90
C SER A 14 28.88 -30.21 -18.57
N PRO A 15 29.22 -28.91 -18.40
CA PRO A 15 28.94 -28.20 -17.17
C PRO A 15 27.44 -27.88 -17.09
N PHE A 16 26.79 -28.41 -16.07
CA PHE A 16 25.42 -28.06 -15.68
C PHE A 16 25.46 -26.65 -15.09
N ILE A 17 25.14 -25.63 -15.87
CA ILE A 17 24.99 -24.26 -15.37
C ILE A 17 23.66 -24.19 -14.62
N LEU A 18 23.73 -24.27 -13.29
CA LEU A 18 22.60 -24.02 -12.41
C LEU A 18 22.40 -22.51 -12.28
N THR A 19 21.58 -21.92 -13.15
CA THR A 19 21.14 -20.52 -13.00
C THR A 19 20.11 -20.45 -11.88
N THR A 20 20.55 -20.08 -10.68
CA THR A 20 19.64 -19.66 -9.60
C THR A 20 19.06 -18.30 -9.97
N ALA A 21 17.78 -18.26 -10.35
CA ALA A 21 17.03 -17.01 -10.43
C ALA A 21 16.80 -16.49 -9.01
N LEU A 22 17.50 -15.41 -8.65
CA LEU A 22 17.20 -14.62 -7.45
C LEU A 22 15.82 -13.99 -7.65
N VAL A 23 14.79 -14.57 -7.02
CA VAL A 23 13.50 -13.90 -6.89
C VAL A 23 13.71 -12.80 -5.84
N SER A 24 13.86 -11.54 -6.29
CA SER A 24 13.76 -10.41 -5.39
C SER A 24 12.31 -10.34 -4.93
N VAL A 25 12.03 -10.77 -3.71
CA VAL A 25 10.73 -10.49 -3.08
C VAL A 25 10.71 -8.99 -2.83
N PRO A 26 9.84 -8.20 -3.46
CA PRO A 26 9.76 -6.78 -3.14
C PRO A 26 9.36 -6.67 -1.67
N SER A 27 10.17 -5.97 -0.88
CA SER A 27 9.77 -5.52 0.45
C SER A 27 8.64 -4.51 0.24
N VAL A 28 7.39 -4.93 0.45
CA VAL A 28 6.24 -4.01 0.43
C VAL A 28 6.31 -3.22 1.74
N TYR A 29 6.72 -1.96 1.65
CA TYR A 29 6.56 -1.02 2.76
C TYR A 29 5.14 -0.48 2.72
N ALA A 30 4.44 -0.52 3.86
CA ALA A 30 3.11 0.06 3.97
C ALA A 30 3.15 1.57 3.67
N SER A 31 2.34 1.99 2.69
CA SER A 31 2.26 3.37 2.19
C SER A 31 1.39 4.23 3.11
N GLU A 32 1.76 5.48 3.34
CA GLU A 32 0.94 6.46 4.07
C GLU A 32 -0.10 7.10 3.14
N ALA A 33 -1.38 7.14 3.56
CA ALA A 33 -2.46 7.68 2.74
C ALA A 33 -2.31 9.19 2.46
N ILE A 34 -2.00 9.97 3.49
CA ILE A 34 -1.46 11.33 3.35
C ILE A 34 0.05 11.26 3.50
N GLN A 35 0.78 11.67 2.47
CA GLN A 35 2.24 11.67 2.44
C GLN A 35 2.84 13.00 2.91
N SER A 36 2.16 14.12 2.61
CA SER A 36 2.53 15.44 3.11
C SER A 36 1.37 16.43 2.98
N PHE A 37 1.46 17.55 3.68
CA PHE A 37 0.53 18.67 3.56
C PHE A 37 1.21 19.97 3.98
N ALA A 38 0.68 21.10 3.53
CA ALA A 38 1.27 22.42 3.80
C ALA A 38 0.23 23.54 3.86
N GLY A 39 0.62 24.63 4.53
CA GLY A 39 -0.21 25.83 4.70
C GLY A 39 -1.46 25.59 5.54
N GLY A 40 -2.39 26.55 5.50
CA GLY A 40 -3.68 26.45 6.18
C GLY A 40 -3.65 26.91 7.64
N SER A 41 -4.46 26.29 8.48
CA SER A 41 -4.65 26.70 9.88
C SER A 41 -4.73 25.51 10.83
N ASN A 42 -4.22 25.70 12.05
CA ASN A 42 -4.20 24.70 13.11
C ASN A 42 -5.32 24.96 14.11
N PHE A 43 -5.94 23.88 14.60
CA PHE A 43 -7.06 23.95 15.52
C PHE A 43 -6.88 22.92 16.64
N PRO A 44 -6.99 23.32 17.92
CA PRO A 44 -6.98 22.36 19.05
C PRO A 44 -8.33 21.64 19.18
N ALA A 45 -9.42 22.31 18.79
CA ALA A 45 -10.77 21.78 18.71
C ALA A 45 -11.64 22.73 17.89
N PHE A 46 -12.74 22.22 17.32
CA PHE A 46 -13.81 23.05 16.79
C PHE A 46 -14.83 23.35 17.90
N ASN A 47 -15.07 24.64 18.16
CA ASN A 47 -15.92 25.15 19.24
C ASN A 47 -15.55 24.69 20.67
N GLY A 48 -14.32 24.19 20.90
CA GLY A 48 -13.88 23.79 22.25
C GLY A 48 -14.66 22.61 22.85
N THR A 49 -15.16 21.69 22.01
CA THR A 49 -15.96 20.54 22.44
C THR A 49 -15.38 19.22 21.93
N ASN A 50 -15.70 18.13 22.63
CA ASN A 50 -15.31 16.78 22.25
C ASN A 50 -16.01 16.38 20.94
N GLN A 51 -15.24 15.91 19.96
CA GLN A 51 -15.76 15.62 18.62
C GLN A 51 -14.84 14.67 17.85
N THR A 52 -15.34 14.17 16.71
CA THR A 52 -14.54 13.50 15.69
C THR A 52 -14.25 14.49 14.57
N ILE A 53 -12.98 14.65 14.20
CA ILE A 53 -12.56 15.37 12.99
C ILE A 53 -11.85 14.42 12.05
N GLY A 54 -11.89 14.72 10.75
CA GLY A 54 -11.13 13.94 9.78
C GLY A 54 -11.39 14.36 8.34
N TRP A 55 -11.34 13.38 7.46
CA TRP A 55 -11.45 13.59 6.03
C TRP A 55 -12.07 12.38 5.34
N SER A 56 -12.72 12.65 4.21
CA SER A 56 -13.31 11.63 3.35
C SER A 56 -12.45 11.40 2.13
N PHE A 57 -12.49 10.19 1.59
CA PHE A 57 -11.72 9.80 0.43
C PHE A 57 -12.37 8.68 -0.37
N THR A 58 -11.89 8.50 -1.59
CA THR A 58 -12.17 7.34 -2.44
C THR A 58 -10.90 6.51 -2.55
N ALA A 59 -11.01 5.20 -2.36
CA ALA A 59 -9.92 4.26 -2.64
C ALA A 59 -9.90 3.99 -4.15
N ASN A 60 -8.77 4.24 -4.81
CA ASN A 60 -8.61 4.06 -6.26
C ASN A 60 -8.22 2.61 -6.60
N GLU A 61 -7.72 1.86 -5.62
CA GLU A 61 -7.29 0.46 -5.73
C GLU A 61 -7.89 -0.36 -4.57
N ASN A 62 -7.78 -1.69 -4.64
CA ASN A 62 -8.08 -2.54 -3.48
C ASN A 62 -6.95 -2.42 -2.47
N LEU A 63 -7.26 -1.97 -1.24
CA LEU A 63 -6.25 -1.67 -0.21
C LEU A 63 -6.46 -2.55 1.01
N SER A 64 -5.37 -2.92 1.68
CA SER A 64 -5.39 -3.50 3.02
C SER A 64 -4.86 -2.47 4.00
N VAL A 65 -5.73 -1.85 4.80
CA VAL A 65 -5.33 -0.87 5.82
C VAL A 65 -4.77 -1.61 7.02
N THR A 66 -3.53 -1.31 7.38
CA THR A 66 -2.75 -2.04 8.38
C THR A 66 -2.54 -1.25 9.67
N ALA A 67 -2.60 0.08 9.62
CA ALA A 67 -2.47 0.94 10.79
C ALA A 67 -3.28 2.21 10.65
N LEU A 68 -3.76 2.75 11.77
CA LEU A 68 -4.33 4.09 11.86
C LEU A 68 -3.38 4.98 12.63
N GLY A 69 -3.37 6.27 12.28
CA GLY A 69 -2.43 7.21 12.83
C GLY A 69 -3.05 8.56 13.15
N PHE A 70 -2.30 9.33 13.92
CA PHE A 70 -2.65 10.69 14.31
C PHE A 70 -1.44 11.61 14.15
N TYR A 71 -1.70 12.84 13.72
CA TYR A 71 -0.71 13.84 13.39
C TYR A 71 0.13 14.23 14.60
N ASP A 72 1.45 14.09 14.48
CA ASP A 72 2.43 14.55 15.45
C ASP A 72 3.46 15.41 14.68
N GLN A 73 3.24 16.73 14.73
CA GLN A 73 3.89 17.71 13.87
C GLN A 73 5.43 17.66 13.91
N THR A 74 6.02 17.38 15.07
CA THR A 74 7.49 17.30 15.22
C THR A 74 7.88 16.46 16.42
N LEU A 75 9.01 15.75 16.33
CA LEU A 75 9.65 15.10 17.48
C LEU A 75 9.94 16.06 18.65
N ALA A 76 10.08 17.37 18.39
CA ALA A 76 10.29 18.38 19.41
C ALA A 76 9.03 18.73 20.21
N ASN A 77 7.85 18.49 19.65
CA ASN A 77 6.54 18.72 20.28
C ASN A 77 5.68 17.47 20.10
N PRO A 78 5.98 16.39 20.84
CA PRO A 78 5.27 15.13 20.71
C PRO A 78 3.81 15.27 21.15
N LEU A 79 2.98 14.32 20.73
CA LEU A 79 1.61 14.21 21.22
C LEU A 79 1.54 14.24 22.76
N SER A 80 0.65 15.08 23.26
CA SER A 80 0.42 15.28 24.70
C SER A 80 -0.61 14.30 25.26
N GLN A 81 -1.51 13.76 24.43
CA GLN A 81 -2.45 12.71 24.81
C GLN A 81 -2.63 11.65 23.71
N SER A 82 -3.24 10.53 24.08
CA SER A 82 -3.63 9.49 23.13
C SER A 82 -4.90 9.88 22.37
N HIS A 83 -5.01 9.49 21.10
CA HIS A 83 -6.17 9.78 20.26
C HIS A 83 -6.83 8.50 19.74
N LEU A 84 -8.15 8.39 19.92
CA LEU A 84 -8.93 7.32 19.31
C LEU A 84 -9.20 7.66 17.84
N VAL A 85 -8.73 6.81 16.93
CA VAL A 85 -8.89 6.97 15.49
C VAL A 85 -9.78 5.84 14.97
N GLY A 86 -10.69 6.17 14.05
CA GLY A 86 -11.58 5.22 13.40
C GLY A 86 -11.60 5.39 11.89
N LEU A 87 -11.95 4.30 11.22
CA LEU A 87 -12.17 4.20 9.79
C LEU A 87 -13.59 3.67 9.55
N TRP A 88 -14.37 4.37 8.73
CA TRP A 88 -15.76 4.05 8.46
C TRP A 88 -16.04 3.91 6.96
N THR A 89 -17.08 3.16 6.62
CA THR A 89 -17.75 3.29 5.33
C THR A 89 -18.42 4.67 5.20
N SER A 90 -18.73 5.09 3.98
CA SER A 90 -19.46 6.34 3.73
C SER A 90 -20.81 6.42 4.45
N ASP A 91 -21.44 5.28 4.73
CA ASP A 91 -22.75 5.19 5.38
C ASP A 91 -22.66 5.12 6.92
N GLY A 92 -21.43 5.19 7.46
CA GLY A 92 -21.19 5.28 8.91
C GLY A 92 -20.95 3.96 9.63
N ASN A 93 -20.74 2.84 8.93
CA ASN A 93 -20.34 1.59 9.57
C ASN A 93 -18.85 1.65 9.95
N LEU A 94 -18.54 1.44 11.23
CA LEU A 94 -17.15 1.41 11.72
C LEU A 94 -16.47 0.12 11.24
N LEU A 95 -15.41 0.26 10.45
CA LEU A 95 -14.63 -0.84 9.92
C LEU A 95 -13.48 -1.24 10.87
N ALA A 96 -12.78 -0.23 11.40
CA ALA A 96 -11.73 -0.42 12.40
C ALA A 96 -11.59 0.83 13.26
N SER A 97 -11.10 0.64 14.49
CA SER A 97 -10.62 1.73 15.33
C SER A 97 -9.44 1.27 16.19
N THR A 98 -8.62 2.23 16.60
CA THR A 98 -7.51 2.00 17.53
C THR A 98 -7.15 3.29 18.25
N THR A 99 -6.49 3.15 19.40
CA THR A 99 -5.97 4.29 20.16
C THR A 99 -4.51 4.50 19.81
N VAL A 100 -4.21 5.59 19.12
CA VAL A 100 -2.84 6.04 18.87
C VAL A 100 -2.28 6.61 20.16
N GLN A 101 -1.21 6.00 20.66
CA GLN A 101 -0.54 6.40 21.90
C GLN A 101 0.47 7.51 21.63
N THR A 102 0.80 8.29 22.66
CA THR A 102 1.90 9.29 22.58
C THR A 102 3.26 8.63 22.30
N THR A 103 3.38 7.33 22.60
CA THR A 103 4.56 6.50 22.33
C THR A 103 4.46 5.67 21.04
N SER A 104 3.35 5.75 20.30
CA SER A 104 3.19 5.01 19.04
C SER A 104 4.31 5.41 18.05
N PRO A 105 4.83 4.47 17.23
CA PRO A 105 5.90 4.75 16.29
C PRO A 105 5.59 5.92 15.35
N LEU A 106 6.54 6.85 15.24
CA LEU A 106 6.44 7.98 14.31
C LEU A 106 6.92 7.55 12.92
N THR A 107 6.13 7.82 11.90
CA THR A 107 6.51 7.73 10.49
C THR A 107 6.04 9.01 9.80
N GLY A 108 6.92 9.64 9.02
CA GLY A 108 6.61 10.95 8.45
C GLY A 108 6.26 11.97 9.54
N SER A 109 5.04 12.49 9.49
CA SER A 109 4.49 13.44 10.48
C SER A 109 3.36 12.84 11.32
N PHE A 110 3.23 11.51 11.38
CA PHE A 110 2.13 10.84 12.06
C PHE A 110 2.64 9.71 12.95
N ARG A 111 2.01 9.54 14.11
CA ARG A 111 2.18 8.34 14.93
C ARG A 111 1.17 7.31 14.52
N TYR A 112 1.58 6.05 14.44
CA TYR A 112 0.73 4.94 13.99
C TYR A 112 0.58 3.85 15.03
N GLN A 113 -0.63 3.33 15.13
CA GLN A 113 -0.93 2.12 15.88
C GLN A 113 -1.51 1.07 14.92
N ASP A 114 -0.94 -0.12 14.96
CA ASP A 114 -1.37 -1.24 14.12
C ASP A 114 -2.80 -1.66 14.46
N ILE A 115 -3.51 -2.16 13.45
CA ILE A 115 -4.84 -2.75 13.55
C ILE A 115 -4.85 -4.14 12.92
N THR A 116 -5.86 -4.94 13.25
CA THR A 116 -6.21 -6.08 12.39
C THR A 116 -6.59 -5.53 11.01
N SER A 117 -5.92 -5.99 9.97
CA SER A 117 -6.06 -5.39 8.64
C SER A 117 -7.50 -5.39 8.13
N VAL A 118 -7.89 -4.28 7.51
CA VAL A 118 -9.22 -4.10 6.91
C VAL A 118 -9.08 -3.83 5.42
N ASN A 119 -9.90 -4.50 4.63
CA ASN A 119 -9.89 -4.32 3.18
C ASN A 119 -10.82 -3.18 2.75
N LEU A 120 -10.28 -2.28 1.94
CA LEU A 120 -11.02 -1.26 1.19
C LEU A 120 -11.12 -1.69 -0.27
N LEU A 121 -12.27 -1.42 -0.88
CA LEU A 121 -12.54 -1.78 -2.26
C LEU A 121 -12.30 -0.58 -3.17
N ALA A 122 -11.71 -0.84 -4.32
CA ALA A 122 -11.51 0.17 -5.36
C ALA A 122 -12.85 0.81 -5.78
N GLY A 123 -12.83 2.12 -6.00
CA GLY A 123 -13.99 2.92 -6.37
C GLY A 123 -14.94 3.28 -5.21
N MET A 124 -14.71 2.76 -4.00
CA MET A 124 -15.58 3.01 -2.85
C MET A 124 -15.09 4.19 -2.00
N SER A 125 -16.04 4.86 -1.36
CA SER A 125 -15.79 6.02 -0.50
C SER A 125 -15.81 5.65 0.98
N TYR A 126 -14.87 6.24 1.71
CA TYR A 126 -14.62 5.98 3.12
C TYR A 126 -14.36 7.29 3.86
N VAL A 127 -14.44 7.24 5.19
CA VAL A 127 -14.16 8.37 6.06
C VAL A 127 -13.24 7.90 7.17
N ILE A 128 -12.15 8.64 7.40
CA ILE A 128 -11.30 8.46 8.56
C ILE A 128 -11.48 9.65 9.50
N GLY A 129 -11.45 9.38 10.80
CA GLY A 129 -11.76 10.36 11.83
C GLY A 129 -11.02 10.07 13.13
N ALA A 130 -10.61 11.11 13.83
CA ALA A 130 -9.98 11.03 15.14
C ALA A 130 -10.79 11.81 16.18
N ALA A 131 -10.86 11.26 17.38
CA ALA A 131 -11.38 11.95 18.55
C ALA A 131 -10.42 13.09 18.95
N ILE A 132 -11.00 14.28 19.07
CA ILE A 132 -10.40 15.44 19.70
C ILE A 132 -11.16 15.68 20.99
N THR A 133 -10.47 15.58 22.12
CA THR A 133 -11.05 15.58 23.47
C THR A 133 -10.31 16.53 24.41
N SER A 134 -11.04 17.07 25.39
CA SER A 134 -10.46 17.87 26.47
C SER A 134 -9.34 17.07 27.16
N PRO A 135 -8.13 17.62 27.37
CA PRO A 135 -7.80 19.05 27.43
C PRO A 135 -7.48 19.76 26.09
N PHE A 136 -7.76 19.15 24.92
CA PHE A 136 -7.49 19.74 23.59
C PHE A 136 -6.03 20.22 23.43
N SER A 137 -5.10 19.46 23.99
CA SER A 137 -3.66 19.75 24.01
C SER A 137 -2.99 19.62 22.65
N ASP A 138 -3.59 18.83 21.76
CA ASP A 138 -3.04 18.47 20.46
C ASP A 138 -3.90 19.06 19.36
N ILE A 139 -3.30 19.30 18.19
CA ILE A 139 -3.93 20.01 17.09
C ILE A 139 -4.28 19.07 15.93
N TYR A 140 -5.26 19.49 15.14
CA TYR A 140 -5.41 19.07 13.76
C TYR A 140 -5.23 20.28 12.83
N THR A 141 -4.86 20.03 11.59
CA THR A 141 -4.63 21.07 10.58
C THR A 141 -5.73 21.02 9.53
N VAL A 142 -6.25 22.18 9.12
CA VAL A 142 -7.01 22.31 7.86
C VAL A 142 -6.05 22.94 6.85
N PRO A 143 -5.39 22.13 6.00
CA PRO A 143 -4.27 22.60 5.20
C PRO A 143 -4.71 23.33 3.93
N GLY A 144 -3.81 24.16 3.40
CA GLY A 144 -3.99 24.79 2.08
C GLY A 144 -3.73 23.82 0.92
N PHE A 145 -2.94 22.77 1.18
CA PHE A 145 -2.57 21.74 0.22
C PHE A 145 -2.33 20.39 0.90
N VAL A 146 -2.70 19.29 0.24
CA VAL A 146 -2.45 17.91 0.69
C VAL A 146 -1.93 17.08 -0.47
N ASN A 147 -0.87 16.31 -0.22
CA ASN A 147 -0.38 15.27 -1.10
C ASN A 147 -0.78 13.90 -0.55
N THR A 148 -1.62 13.19 -1.30
CA THR A 148 -2.02 11.81 -0.98
C THR A 148 -1.21 10.81 -1.79
N ALA A 149 -1.20 9.56 -1.31
CA ALA A 149 -0.79 8.43 -2.15
C ALA A 149 -1.68 8.33 -3.40
N PRO A 150 -1.15 7.86 -4.54
CA PRO A 150 -1.90 7.79 -5.80
C PRO A 150 -3.14 6.88 -5.71
N GLU A 151 -3.16 5.93 -4.77
CA GLU A 151 -4.29 5.06 -4.48
C GLU A 151 -5.43 5.75 -3.73
N ILE A 152 -5.25 7.00 -3.30
CA ILE A 152 -6.19 7.74 -2.47
C ILE A 152 -6.59 9.06 -3.15
N THR A 153 -7.88 9.22 -3.40
CA THR A 153 -8.46 10.49 -3.82
C THR A 153 -9.13 11.16 -2.63
N LEU A 154 -8.57 12.25 -2.09
CA LEU A 154 -9.21 13.05 -1.05
C LEU A 154 -10.46 13.74 -1.60
N THR A 155 -11.60 13.59 -0.93
CA THR A 155 -12.89 14.13 -1.40
C THR A 155 -13.43 15.26 -0.53
N GLY A 156 -12.96 15.40 0.72
CA GLY A 156 -13.44 16.47 1.58
C GLY A 156 -12.97 16.42 3.03
N SER A 157 -13.44 17.40 3.79
CA SER A 157 -13.35 17.46 5.24
C SER A 157 -14.52 16.75 5.90
N ALA A 158 -14.27 16.07 7.01
CA ALA A 158 -15.29 15.40 7.80
C ALA A 158 -15.26 15.88 9.26
N ARG A 159 -16.42 16.04 9.87
CA ARG A 159 -16.57 16.20 11.32
C ARG A 159 -17.92 15.70 11.80
N ASN A 160 -18.08 15.47 13.10
CA ASN A 160 -19.41 15.35 13.71
C ASN A 160 -19.85 16.67 14.37
N GLY A 161 -21.01 16.64 15.03
CA GLY A 161 -21.53 17.78 15.79
C GLY A 161 -20.71 18.05 17.06
N SER A 162 -20.78 19.29 17.58
CA SER A 162 -20.17 19.64 18.86
C SER A 162 -20.66 18.72 19.99
N SER A 163 -19.75 18.36 20.89
CA SER A 163 -20.02 17.52 22.07
C SER A 163 -20.50 16.09 21.78
N GLN A 164 -20.34 15.60 20.55
CA GLN A 164 -20.72 14.22 20.19
C GLN A 164 -19.63 13.18 20.51
N GLY A 165 -18.43 13.62 20.91
CA GLY A 165 -17.33 12.71 21.22
C GLY A 165 -16.91 11.90 20.00
N PHE A 166 -16.52 10.64 20.21
CA PHE A 166 -16.12 9.73 19.14
C PHE A 166 -17.34 9.05 18.50
N SER A 167 -17.75 9.56 17.34
CA SER A 167 -18.78 8.97 16.49
C SER A 167 -18.46 9.21 15.00
N PHE A 168 -19.25 8.62 14.10
CA PHE A 168 -19.10 8.83 12.67
C PHE A 168 -19.17 10.33 12.31
N PRO A 169 -18.15 10.90 11.65
CA PRO A 169 -18.11 12.32 11.29
C PRO A 169 -18.96 12.63 10.05
N SER A 170 -20.28 12.56 10.21
CA SER A 170 -21.28 12.66 9.13
C SER A 170 -21.40 14.02 8.44
N THR A 171 -20.81 15.09 9.00
CA THR A 171 -20.78 16.41 8.36
C THR A 171 -19.60 16.49 7.40
N LEU A 172 -19.88 16.26 6.11
CA LEU A 172 -18.90 16.34 5.03
C LEU A 172 -18.97 17.72 4.35
N THR A 173 -17.81 18.35 4.15
CA THR A 173 -17.69 19.63 3.43
C THR A 173 -16.54 19.58 2.44
N ALA A 174 -16.65 20.30 1.33
CA ALA A 174 -15.54 20.43 0.38
C ALA A 174 -14.29 21.04 1.06
N GLY A 175 -13.10 20.68 0.56
CA GLY A 175 -11.81 21.18 1.04
C GLY A 175 -10.81 20.06 1.35
N ASN A 176 -9.65 20.43 1.85
CA ASN A 176 -8.47 19.55 1.95
C ASN A 176 -8.42 18.67 3.23
N GLY A 177 -9.58 18.32 3.79
CA GLY A 177 -9.63 17.54 5.02
C GLY A 177 -9.39 18.32 6.31
N ARG A 178 -9.77 17.72 7.45
CA ARG A 178 -9.27 18.08 8.77
C ARG A 178 -8.22 17.04 9.14
N ILE A 179 -6.96 17.38 8.89
CA ILE A 179 -5.83 16.48 9.01
C ILE A 179 -5.38 16.41 10.47
N GLY A 180 -5.87 15.37 11.11
CA GLY A 180 -5.42 14.82 12.37
C GLY A 180 -5.22 13.32 12.18
N PRO A 181 -6.27 12.57 11.78
CA PRO A 181 -6.12 11.16 11.44
C PRO A 181 -5.39 10.94 10.11
N ASN A 182 -4.68 9.81 10.02
CA ASN A 182 -4.13 9.24 8.78
C ASN A 182 -4.14 7.70 8.87
N PHE A 183 -3.75 6.99 7.82
CA PHE A 183 -3.61 5.53 7.86
C PHE A 183 -2.46 5.03 6.98
N LYS A 184 -2.02 3.80 7.24
CA LYS A 184 -1.11 3.05 6.38
C LYS A 184 -1.83 1.89 5.70
N PHE A 185 -1.42 1.57 4.49
CA PHE A 185 -2.02 0.49 3.72
C PHE A 185 -1.01 -0.21 2.81
N ASP A 186 -1.37 -1.42 2.41
CA ASP A 186 -0.75 -2.17 1.32
C ASP A 186 -1.73 -2.30 0.14
N VAL A 187 -1.22 -2.25 -1.09
CA VAL A 187 -2.05 -2.51 -2.28
C VAL A 187 -2.26 -4.01 -2.42
N VAL A 188 -3.52 -4.42 -2.49
CA VAL A 188 -3.91 -5.81 -2.68
C VAL A 188 -3.75 -6.16 -4.16
N THR A 189 -2.55 -6.58 -4.55
CA THR A 189 -2.31 -7.11 -5.89
C THR A 189 -2.85 -8.53 -5.98
N GLN A 190 -3.86 -8.74 -6.83
CA GLN A 190 -4.22 -10.10 -7.21
C GLN A 190 -3.10 -10.63 -8.10
N ALA A 191 -2.51 -11.78 -7.76
CA ALA A 191 -1.53 -12.44 -8.61
C ALA A 191 -2.20 -12.71 -9.97
N VAL A 192 -1.78 -11.97 -11.00
CA VAL A 192 -2.20 -12.26 -12.38
C VAL A 192 -1.51 -13.56 -12.77
N PRO A 193 -2.24 -14.64 -13.11
CA PRO A 193 -1.61 -15.86 -13.62
C PRO A 193 -0.81 -15.50 -14.87
N GLU A 194 0.50 -15.76 -14.85
CA GLU A 194 1.33 -15.50 -16.03
C GLU A 194 0.74 -16.27 -17.22
N PRO A 195 0.56 -15.63 -18.38
CA PRO A 195 0.12 -16.34 -19.58
C PRO A 195 1.13 -17.44 -19.87
N ALA A 196 0.66 -18.70 -19.95
CA ALA A 196 1.46 -19.85 -20.37
C ALA A 196 2.15 -19.69 -21.76
N SER A 197 1.95 -18.55 -22.42
CA SER A 197 2.53 -18.11 -23.69
C SER A 197 4.06 -18.05 -23.71
N LEU A 198 4.74 -17.87 -22.58
CA LEU A 198 6.22 -17.83 -22.51
C LEU A 198 6.87 -19.19 -22.80
N ILE A 199 6.17 -20.31 -22.55
CA ILE A 199 6.65 -21.66 -22.90
C ILE A 199 6.39 -21.96 -24.39
N GLY A 200 5.37 -21.36 -25.00
CA GLY A 200 5.00 -21.60 -26.40
C GLY A 200 6.00 -21.10 -27.44
N ILE A 201 6.70 -19.99 -27.17
CA ILE A 201 7.65 -19.38 -28.13
C ILE A 201 8.99 -20.13 -28.17
N LEU A 202 9.41 -20.77 -27.07
CA LEU A 202 10.62 -21.60 -27.05
C LEU A 202 10.40 -22.98 -27.69
N GLY A 203 9.16 -23.48 -27.72
CA GLY A 203 8.82 -24.76 -28.35
C GLY A 203 8.81 -24.76 -29.88
N LEU A 204 8.51 -23.62 -30.52
CA LEU A 204 8.37 -23.53 -31.98
C LEU A 204 9.68 -23.21 -32.72
N GLY A 205 10.70 -22.69 -32.03
CA GLY A 205 12.02 -22.42 -32.63
C GLY A 205 12.84 -23.68 -32.94
N ALA A 206 12.55 -24.82 -32.31
CA ALA A 206 13.33 -26.05 -32.44
C ALA A 206 12.97 -26.92 -33.67
N PHE A 207 11.83 -26.67 -34.33
CA PHE A 207 11.38 -27.47 -35.49
C PHE A 207 11.74 -26.86 -36.86
N GLY A 208 12.30 -25.64 -36.92
CA GLY A 208 12.55 -24.93 -38.17
C GLY A 208 13.89 -25.19 -38.87
N ILE A 209 14.86 -25.87 -38.24
CA ILE A 209 16.27 -25.86 -38.71
C ILE A 209 16.72 -27.17 -39.40
N THR A 210 15.93 -28.26 -39.38
CA THR A 210 16.40 -29.57 -39.88
C THR A 210 16.11 -29.88 -41.36
N SER A 211 15.41 -29.04 -42.13
CA SER A 211 14.95 -29.42 -43.49
C SER A 211 15.79 -28.90 -44.67
N LEU A 212 16.89 -28.17 -44.45
CA LEU A 212 17.73 -27.64 -45.54
C LEU A 212 19.15 -28.18 -45.49
N ARG A 213 19.35 -29.49 -45.71
CA ARG A 213 20.64 -30.02 -46.18
C ARG A 213 20.48 -31.45 -46.73
N LYS A 214 20.22 -31.53 -48.04
CA LYS A 214 20.97 -32.36 -49.01
C LYS A 214 20.19 -32.48 -50.32
N ARG A 215 20.69 -31.85 -51.39
CA ARG A 215 20.78 -32.42 -52.75
C ARG A 215 21.38 -31.44 -53.75
N LYS A 216 22.70 -31.49 -53.91
CA LYS A 216 23.51 -31.28 -55.14
C LYS A 216 24.85 -31.98 -54.82
N GLN A 217 25.52 -32.81 -55.62
CA GLN A 217 25.70 -32.94 -57.07
C GLN A 217 25.87 -34.46 -57.39
N LEU A 218 25.68 -34.94 -58.62
CA LEU A 218 26.70 -34.92 -59.69
C LEU A 218 26.05 -35.16 -61.06
N VAL A 219 26.48 -34.38 -62.04
CA VAL A 219 26.34 -34.60 -63.49
C VAL A 219 27.77 -34.76 -64.02
N ALA A 220 28.03 -35.81 -64.79
CA ALA A 220 28.73 -35.80 -66.09
C ALA A 220 28.85 -37.24 -66.63
N GLU A 221 28.86 -37.31 -67.97
CA GLU A 221 28.87 -38.46 -68.90
C GLU A 221 29.57 -39.76 -68.47
#